data_AF-A0A7M3MSJ3-F1
#
_entry.id   AF-A0A7M3MSJ3-F1
#
_cell.length_a   1.000
_cell.length_b   1.000
_cell.length_c   1.000
_cell.angle_alpha   90.00
_cell.angle_beta   90.00
_cell.angle_gamma   90.00
#
_symmetry.space_group_name_H-M   'P 1'
#
loop_
_entity.id
_entity.type
_entity.pdbx_description
1 polymer ?
#
loop_
_entity_poly.entity_id
_entity_poly.type
_entity_poly.pdbx_seq_one_letter_code
_entity_poly.pdbx_strand_id
1 'polypeptide(L)' 'MHLNAHEDKFGWRAWKSFPWEATDGLHERGLIDDPRSKAKSVALTDEGARLAEQLFTELFEVDDAEAD' A
#
# COMPACT_ATOMS: atom_id res chain seq x y z
N MET A 1 -8.52 5.69 -0.32
CA MET A 1 -8.70 4.65 -1.37
C MET A 1 -7.33 4.02 -1.66
N HIS A 2 -7.25 2.72 -1.96
CA HIS A 2 -5.97 2.03 -2.20
C HIS A 2 -6.01 1.28 -3.55
N LEU A 3 -5.11 1.59 -4.49
CA LEU A 3 -5.15 1.07 -5.87
C LEU A 3 -5.01 -0.45 -5.99
N ASN A 4 -4.22 -1.08 -5.12
CA ASN A 4 -3.93 -2.51 -5.14
C ASN A 4 -4.14 -3.19 -3.78
N ALA A 5 -4.85 -2.52 -2.85
CA ALA A 5 -5.11 -3.05 -1.52
C ALA A 5 -6.60 -3.28 -1.26
N HIS A 6 -6.89 -4.25 -0.43
CA HIS A 6 -8.22 -4.58 0.08
C HIS A 6 -8.16 -4.69 1.59
N GLU A 7 -9.28 -4.41 2.24
CA GLU A 7 -9.44 -4.60 3.67
C GLU A 7 -10.13 -5.95 3.93
N ASP A 8 -9.61 -6.71 4.89
CA ASP A 8 -10.29 -7.88 5.44
C ASP A 8 -10.46 -7.74 6.97
N LYS A 9 -10.96 -8.79 7.63
CA LYS A 9 -11.20 -8.78 9.09
C LYS A 9 -9.95 -8.54 9.94
N PHE A 10 -8.76 -8.59 9.36
CA PHE A 10 -7.47 -8.39 10.01
C PHE A 10 -6.77 -7.11 9.56
N GLY A 11 -7.40 -6.30 8.68
CA GLY A 11 -6.88 -5.00 8.24
C GLY A 11 -6.53 -4.96 6.74
N TRP A 12 -5.70 -3.98 6.38
CA TRP A 12 -5.35 -3.71 4.98
C TRP A 12 -4.32 -4.69 4.44
N ARG A 13 -4.56 -5.15 3.20
CA ARG A 13 -3.67 -6.08 2.49
C ARG A 13 -3.48 -5.68 1.05
N ALA A 14 -2.23 -5.67 0.58
CA ALA A 14 -1.87 -5.39 -0.80
C ALA A 14 -1.60 -6.68 -1.59
N TRP A 15 -1.99 -6.73 -2.86
CA TRP A 15 -1.63 -7.85 -3.75
C TRP A 15 -0.13 -7.84 -4.08
N LYS A 16 0.52 -9.02 -4.06
CA LYS A 16 1.97 -9.18 -4.29
C LYS A 16 2.36 -9.26 -5.77
N SER A 17 1.74 -8.48 -6.64
CA SER A 17 2.03 -8.48 -8.08
C SER A 17 3.26 -7.66 -8.48
N PHE A 18 3.99 -7.09 -7.51
CA PHE A 18 5.16 -6.25 -7.71
C PHE A 18 6.48 -7.04 -7.67
N PRO A 19 7.59 -6.51 -8.22
CA PRO A 19 8.92 -7.09 -8.10
C PRO A 19 9.31 -7.33 -6.63
N TRP A 20 10.11 -8.36 -6.39
CA TRP A 20 10.56 -8.73 -5.04
C TRP A 20 11.39 -7.64 -4.39
N GLU A 21 12.18 -6.91 -5.17
CA GLU A 21 13.02 -5.82 -4.68
C GLU A 21 12.16 -4.69 -4.09
N ALA A 22 10.99 -4.44 -4.67
CA ALA A 22 10.07 -3.42 -4.16
C ALA A 22 9.40 -3.88 -2.86
N THR A 23 8.94 -5.13 -2.80
CA THR A 23 8.29 -5.65 -1.59
C THR A 23 9.28 -5.88 -0.44
N ASP A 24 10.50 -6.32 -0.73
CA ASP A 24 11.57 -6.44 0.26
C ASP A 24 11.91 -5.04 0.84
N GLY A 25 12.06 -4.01 -0.01
CA GLY A 25 12.31 -2.64 0.47
C GLY A 25 11.16 -2.04 1.28
N LEU A 26 9.90 -2.37 0.97
CA LEU A 26 8.75 -1.95 1.78
C LEU A 26 8.72 -2.66 3.15
N HIS A 27 9.13 -3.94 3.19
CA HIS A 27 9.22 -4.71 4.41
C HIS A 27 10.35 -4.19 5.31
N GLU A 28 11.52 -3.90 4.74
CA GLU A 28 12.66 -3.27 5.46
C GLU A 28 12.28 -1.92 6.07
N ARG A 29 11.38 -1.18 5.42
CA ARG A 29 10.84 0.09 5.94
C ARG A 29 9.71 -0.08 6.97
N GLY A 30 9.31 -1.31 7.27
CA GLY A 30 8.23 -1.60 8.23
C GLY A 30 6.84 -1.20 7.74
N LEU A 31 6.64 -1.06 6.43
CA LEU A 31 5.35 -0.64 5.84
C LEU A 31 4.46 -1.84 5.52
N ILE A 32 5.06 -3.02 5.33
CA ILE A 32 4.34 -4.27 5.10
C ILE A 32 4.95 -5.39 5.95
N ASP A 33 4.14 -6.41 6.23
CA ASP A 33 4.62 -7.67 6.81
C ASP A 33 5.48 -8.47 5.80
N ASP A 34 6.07 -9.59 6.21
CA ASP A 34 6.99 -10.36 5.36
C ASP A 34 6.29 -10.80 4.05
N PRO A 35 6.76 -10.31 2.87
CA PRO A 35 6.18 -10.67 1.59
C PRO A 35 6.50 -12.11 1.17
N ARG A 36 7.46 -12.79 1.81
CA ARG A 36 7.94 -14.14 1.46
C ARG A 36 7.04 -15.23 2.05
N SER A 37 5.80 -15.27 1.55
CA SER A 37 4.81 -16.28 1.94
C SER A 37 3.99 -16.77 0.75
N LYS A 38 3.35 -17.94 0.91
CA LYS A 38 2.47 -18.55 -0.12
C LYS A 38 1.17 -17.75 -0.35
N ALA A 39 0.89 -16.74 0.48
CA ALA A 39 -0.29 -15.89 0.35
C ALA A 39 -0.17 -14.97 -0.87
N LYS A 40 -1.28 -14.74 -1.56
CA LYS A 40 -1.38 -13.84 -2.73
C LYS A 40 -1.28 -12.35 -2.37
N SER A 41 -1.56 -12.01 -1.11
CA SER A 41 -1.51 -10.66 -0.57
C SER A 41 -0.64 -10.61 0.67
N VAL A 42 -0.10 -9.44 0.96
CA VAL A 42 0.72 -9.11 2.14
C VAL A 42 -0.01 -8.08 2.99
N ALA A 43 0.08 -8.17 4.31
CA ALA A 43 -0.53 -7.18 5.19
C ALA A 43 0.25 -5.87 5.12
N LEU A 44 -0.46 -4.75 5.09
CA LEU A 44 0.11 -3.46 5.44
C LEU A 44 0.25 -3.40 6.97
N THR A 45 1.29 -2.73 7.44
CA THR A 45 1.30 -2.28 8.84
C THR A 45 0.39 -1.06 8.98
N ASP A 46 0.04 -0.69 10.21
CA ASP A 46 -0.77 0.51 10.46
C ASP A 46 -0.13 1.76 9.83
N GLU A 47 1.21 1.88 9.93
CA GLU A 47 1.95 2.97 9.30
C GLU A 47 1.96 2.85 7.77
N GLY A 48 2.09 1.65 7.23
CA GLY A 48 1.99 1.41 5.79
C GLY A 48 0.64 1.81 5.22
N ALA A 49 -0.45 1.48 5.91
CA ALA A 49 -1.81 1.86 5.51
C ALA A 49 -1.99 3.39 5.55
N ARG A 50 -1.57 4.03 6.64
CA ARG A 50 -1.63 5.49 6.79
C ARG A 50 -0.84 6.21 5.68
N LEU A 51 0.39 5.76 5.41
CA LEU A 51 1.23 6.35 4.37
C LEU A 51 0.65 6.12 2.97
N ALA A 52 0.09 4.93 2.71
CA ALA A 52 -0.53 4.63 1.42
C ALA A 52 -1.74 5.52 1.16
N GLU A 53 -2.55 5.82 2.17
CA GLU A 53 -3.66 6.76 2.07
C GLU A 53 -3.17 8.19 1.79
N GLN A 54 -2.16 8.67 2.54
CA GLN A 54 -1.58 10.00 2.34
C GLN A 54 -1.02 10.20 0.93
N LEU A 55 -0.23 9.23 0.44
CA LEU A 55 0.35 9.28 -0.90
C LEU A 55 -0.72 9.17 -1.99
N PHE A 56 -1.81 8.46 -1.73
CA PHE A 56 -2.91 8.40 -2.69
C PHE A 56 -3.53 9.78 -2.90
N THR A 57 -3.80 10.49 -1.81
CA THR A 57 -4.29 11.88 -1.87
C THR A 57 -3.29 12.78 -2.59
N GLU A 58 -2.01 12.76 -2.22
CA GLU A 58 -0.99 13.61 -2.84
C GLU A 58 -0.81 13.38 -4.35
N LEU A 59 -0.93 12.13 -4.80
CA LEU A 59 -0.64 11.75 -6.19
C LEU A 59 -1.84 11.74 -7.12
N PHE A 60 -3.05 11.54 -6.58
CA PHE A 60 -4.25 11.26 -7.40
C PHE A 60 -5.46 12.10 -7.06
N GLU A 61 -5.50 12.77 -5.90
CA GLU A 61 -6.53 13.81 -5.71
C GLU A 61 -6.12 15.03 -6.53
N VAL A 62 -7.00 15.41 -7.45
CA VAL A 62 -6.85 16.62 -8.24
C VAL A 62 -7.24 17.78 -7.32
N ASP A 63 -6.31 18.69 -7.04
CA ASP A 63 -6.71 20.01 -6.58
C ASP A 63 -7.53 20.65 -7.72
N ASP A 64 -8.82 20.92 -7.47
CA ASP A 64 -9.71 21.68 -8.39
C ASP A 64 -9.22 23.13 -8.65
N ALA A 65 -7.94 23.44 -8.39
CA ALA A 65 -7.35 24.76 -8.43
C ALA A 65 -6.79 25.18 -9.81
N GLU A 66 -6.69 24.27 -10.78
CA GLU A 66 -6.24 24.60 -12.16
C GLU A 66 -7.24 24.16 -13.23
N ALA A 67 -8.54 24.40 -12.98
CA ALA A 67 -9.54 24.50 -14.03
C ALA A 67 -9.93 25.98 -14.23
N ASP A 68 -9.08 26.74 -14.92
CA ASP A 68 -9.40 28.07 -15.50
C ASP A 68 -9.12 28.04 -17.01
#